data_AF-A0A355B234-F1
#
_entry.id   AF-A0A355B234-F1
#
_cell.length_a   1.000
_cell.length_b   1.000
_cell.length_c   1.000
_cell.angle_alpha   90.00
_cell.angle_beta   90.00
_cell.angle_gamma   90.00
#
_symmetry.space_group_name_H-M   'P 1'
#
loop_
_entity.id
_entity.type
_entity.pdbx_description
1 polymer ?
#
loop_
_entity_poly.entity_id
_entity_poly.type
_entity_poly.pdbx_seq_one_letter_code
_entity_poly.pdbx_strand_id
1 'polypeptide(L)'
;FLVAGDLFDSPCPPPADREAARAGFLRLREAGVRVFAIPGNHDFFIPGGVWSEMETAGVTVFSRPQLEWKEVPSAGARVFGMAYDRERPRSRPLADLQAEGGGGG
;
A
#
# COMPACT_ATOMS: atom_id res chain seq x y z
N PHE A 1 0.99 2.31 -9.93
CA PHE A 1 0.82 0.87 -9.63
C PHE A 1 0.31 0.73 -8.21
N LEU A 2 -0.59 -0.23 -7.95
CA LEU A 2 -1.21 -0.44 -6.64
C LEU A 2 -0.93 -1.87 -6.17
N VAL A 3 -0.51 -2.03 -4.92
CA VAL A 3 -0.39 -3.31 -4.22
C VAL A 3 -1.42 -3.32 -3.09
N ALA A 4 -2.44 -4.17 -3.21
CA ALA A 4 -3.63 -4.14 -2.38
C ALA A 4 -3.58 -5.06 -1.14
N GLY A 5 -2.39 -5.28 -0.58
CA GLY A 5 -2.15 -6.23 0.51
C GLY A 5 -1.54 -7.55 0.05
N ASP A 6 -1.05 -8.32 1.02
CA ASP A 6 -0.58 -9.70 0.87
C ASP A 6 0.38 -9.90 -0.31
N LEU A 7 1.38 -9.04 -0.39
CA LEU A 7 2.50 -9.21 -1.31
C LEU A 7 3.41 -10.35 -0.85
N PHE A 8 3.54 -10.53 0.47
CA PHE A 8 4.32 -11.59 1.08
C PHE A 8 3.43 -12.53 1.90
N ASP A 9 3.83 -13.80 1.99
CA ASP A 9 3.07 -14.82 2.74
C ASP A 9 3.16 -14.66 4.27
N SER A 10 4.12 -13.86 4.75
CA SER A 10 4.37 -13.61 6.17
C SER A 10 5.02 -12.23 6.39
N PRO A 11 5.00 -11.66 7.60
CA PRO A 11 5.65 -10.38 7.88
C PRO A 11 7.18 -10.47 7.94
N CYS A 12 7.73 -11.69 7.97
CA CYS A 12 9.17 -11.96 7.94
C CYS A 12 9.48 -12.90 6.76
N PRO A 13 9.32 -12.43 5.51
CA PRO A 13 9.56 -13.26 4.34
C PRO A 13 11.06 -13.59 4.19
N PRO A 14 11.39 -14.68 3.49
CA PRO A 14 12.76 -15.04 3.15
C PRO A 14 13.53 -13.88 2.50
N PRO A 15 14.86 -13.77 2.72
CA PRO A 15 15.66 -12.70 2.10
C PRO A 15 15.54 -12.63 0.58
N ALA A 16 15.45 -13.77 -0.10
CA ALA A 16 15.31 -13.82 -1.55
C ALA A 16 14.04 -13.11 -2.05
N ASP A 17 12.92 -13.28 -1.34
CA ASP A 17 11.64 -12.67 -1.71
C ASP A 17 11.66 -11.16 -1.47
N ARG A 18 12.28 -10.71 -0.37
CA ARG A 18 12.49 -9.28 -0.08
C ARG A 18 13.32 -8.62 -1.17
N GLU A 19 14.45 -9.22 -1.54
CA GLU A 19 15.33 -8.69 -2.58
C GLU A 19 14.64 -8.65 -3.95
N ALA A 20 13.88 -9.70 -4.28
CA ALA A 20 13.12 -9.75 -5.53
C ALA A 20 12.06 -8.63 -5.60
N ALA A 21 11.28 -8.44 -4.54
CA ALA A 21 10.29 -7.36 -4.43
C ALA A 21 10.95 -5.98 -4.49
N ARG A 22 12.02 -5.78 -3.71
CA ARG A 22 12.81 -4.54 -3.68
C ARG A 22 13.36 -4.19 -5.06
N ALA A 23 13.97 -5.14 -5.75
CA ALA A 23 14.49 -4.95 -7.10
C ALA A 23 13.37 -4.64 -8.12
N GLY A 24 12.19 -5.24 -7.95
CA GLY A 24 11.01 -4.91 -8.76
C GLY A 24 10.55 -3.46 -8.56
N PHE A 25 10.44 -3.01 -7.31
CA PHE A 25 10.05 -1.64 -7.00
C PHE A 25 11.08 -0.60 -7.43
N LEU A 26 12.37 -0.90 -7.32
CA LEU A 26 13.44 -0.04 -7.83
C LEU A 26 13.31 0.16 -9.34
N ARG A 27 13.07 -0.91 -10.11
CA ARG A 27 12.84 -0.82 -11.56
C ARG A 27 11.60 0.02 -11.90
N LEU A 28 10.51 -0.12 -11.15
CA LEU A 28 9.32 0.71 -11.32
C LEU A 28 9.62 2.19 -11.03
N ARG A 29 10.36 2.46 -9.96
CA ARG A 29 10.79 3.81 -9.59
C ARG A 29 11.66 4.44 -10.69
N GLU A 30 12.63 3.69 -11.21
CA GLU A 30 13.51 4.12 -12.31
C GLU A 30 12.72 4.42 -13.60
N ALA A 31 11.65 3.66 -13.86
CA ALA A 31 10.72 3.92 -14.95
C ALA A 31 9.74 5.08 -14.68
N GLY A 32 9.85 5.78 -13.55
CA GLY A 32 8.96 6.89 -13.17
C GLY A 32 7.56 6.44 -12.71
N VAL A 33 7.36 5.15 -12.43
CA VAL A 33 6.09 4.60 -11.97
C VAL A 33 5.96 4.79 -10.46
N ARG A 34 4.94 5.55 -10.04
CA ARG A 34 4.60 5.68 -8.62
C ARG A 34 3.90 4.41 -8.12
N VAL A 35 4.39 3.89 -7.00
CA VAL A 35 3.85 2.69 -6.35
C VAL A 35 3.20 3.06 -5.02
N PHE A 36 1.98 2.59 -4.81
CA PHE A 36 1.29 2.65 -3.53
C PHE A 36 1.00 1.25 -3.04
N ALA A 37 1.13 1.01 -1.74
CA ALA A 37 0.88 -0.29 -1.14
C ALA A 37 0.14 -0.16 0.19
N ILE A 38 -0.67 -1.17 0.50
CA ILE A 38 -1.20 -1.40 1.84
C ILE A 38 -0.65 -2.74 2.36
N PRO A 39 -0.28 -2.84 3.64
CA PRO A 39 -0.01 -4.11 4.31
C PRO A 39 -1.31 -4.91 4.47
N GLY A 40 -1.27 -6.20 4.11
CA GLY A 40 -2.38 -7.13 4.23
C GLY A 40 -2.39 -7.90 5.56
N ASN A 41 -3.14 -8.98 5.63
CA ASN A 41 -3.23 -9.80 6.84
C ASN A 41 -2.09 -10.81 6.97
N HIS A 42 -1.50 -11.25 5.86
CA HIS A 42 -0.33 -12.15 5.86
C HIS A 42 0.97 -11.40 6.09
N ASP A 43 1.09 -10.20 5.56
CA ASP A 43 2.27 -9.35 5.67
C ASP A 43 1.98 -8.05 6.42
N PHE A 44 1.21 -8.13 7.52
CA PHE A 44 0.83 -6.95 8.29
C PHE A 44 2.04 -6.07 8.70
N PHE A 45 1.77 -4.77 8.87
CA PHE A 45 2.82 -3.80 9.16
C PHE A 45 3.52 -4.08 10.50
N ILE A 46 4.85 -4.18 10.47
CA ILE A 46 5.72 -4.17 11.65
C ILE A 46 6.74 -3.04 11.45
N PRO A 47 6.91 -2.12 12.41
CA PRO A 47 7.95 -1.09 12.32
C PRO A 47 9.34 -1.70 12.11
N GLY A 48 10.04 -1.27 11.07
CA GLY A 48 11.35 -1.82 10.70
C GLY A 48 11.30 -3.18 10.00
N GLY A 49 10.10 -3.69 9.68
CA GLY A 49 9.89 -4.91 8.92
C GLY A 49 9.94 -4.71 7.40
N VAL A 50 9.43 -5.69 6.66
CA VAL A 50 9.51 -5.73 5.19
C VAL A 50 8.91 -4.51 4.50
N TRP A 51 7.81 -3.96 5.02
CA TRP A 51 7.20 -2.76 4.44
C TRP A 51 8.03 -1.50 4.64
N SER A 52 8.71 -1.33 5.78
CA SER A 52 9.67 -0.24 5.98
C SER A 52 10.86 -0.34 5.02
N GLU A 53 11.28 -1.57 4.70
CA GLU A 53 12.30 -1.81 3.67
C GLU A 53 11.79 -1.38 2.28
N MET A 54 10.55 -1.73 1.92
CA MET A 54 9.95 -1.35 0.62
C MET A 54 9.78 0.17 0.47
N GLU A 55 9.55 0.91 1.56
CA GLU A 55 9.54 2.38 1.53
C GLU A 55 10.87 2.94 1.00
N THR A 56 12.00 2.34 1.38
CA THR A 56 13.33 2.73 0.86
C THR A 56 13.50 2.47 -0.64
N ALA A 57 12.69 1.56 -1.20
CA ALA A 57 12.65 1.25 -2.63
C ALA A 57 11.74 2.20 -3.44
N GLY A 58 11.11 3.18 -2.78
CA GLY A 58 10.22 4.16 -3.42
C GLY A 58 8.74 3.79 -3.40
N VAL A 59 8.34 2.81 -2.57
CA VAL A 59 6.93 2.48 -2.35
C VAL A 59 6.34 3.43 -1.32
N THR A 60 5.18 4.02 -1.62
CA THR A 60 4.38 4.73 -0.60
C THR A 60 3.48 3.73 0.11
N VAL A 61 3.78 3.43 1.37
CA VAL A 61 3.00 2.47 2.17
C VAL A 61 2.01 3.21 3.06
N PHE A 62 0.73 2.87 2.97
CA PHE A 62 -0.27 3.28 3.96
C PHE A 62 -0.25 2.27 5.11
N SER A 63 0.55 2.57 6.14
CA SER A 63 0.89 1.60 7.20
C SER A 63 -0.08 1.57 8.38
N ARG A 64 -1.03 2.50 8.45
CA ARG A 64 -1.97 2.62 9.57
C ARG A 64 -3.32 1.99 9.26
N PRO A 65 -4.01 1.41 10.27
CA PRO A 65 -5.39 0.97 10.16
C PRO A 65 -6.37 2.18 10.26
N GLN A 66 -6.06 3.25 9.54
CA GLN A 66 -6.90 4.43 9.36
C GLN A 66 -6.95 4.79 7.88
N LEU A 67 -8.05 5.38 7.43
CA LEU A 67 -8.20 5.75 6.03
C LEU A 67 -7.30 6.94 5.75
N GLU A 68 -6.31 6.72 4.91
CA GLU A 68 -5.37 7.73 4.46
C GLU A 68 -5.52 7.91 2.94
N TRP A 69 -5.04 9.03 2.43
CA TRP A 69 -5.06 9.27 0.99
C TRP A 69 -3.85 10.07 0.51
N LYS A 70 -3.55 9.91 -0.77
CA LYS A 70 -2.54 10.68 -1.49
C LYS A 70 -3.10 11.12 -2.84
N GLU A 71 -2.83 12.36 -3.20
CA GLU A 71 -3.15 12.87 -4.52
C GLU A 71 -2.15 12.35 -5.56
N VAL A 72 -2.66 12.04 -6.75
CA VAL A 72 -1.89 11.69 -7.94
C VAL A 72 -2.26 12.68 -9.04
N PRO A 73 -1.65 13.89 -9.06
CA PRO A 73 -2.04 14.95 -9.98
C PRO A 73 -1.93 14.54 -11.45
N SER A 74 -0.91 13.74 -11.80
CA SER A 74 -0.71 13.23 -13.15
C SER A 74 -1.83 12.34 -13.67
N ALA A 75 -2.66 11.80 -12.77
CA ALA A 75 -3.83 11.00 -13.10
C ALA A 75 -5.15 11.69 -12.75
N GLY A 76 -5.13 12.91 -12.21
CA GLY A 76 -6.31 13.60 -11.70
C GLY A 76 -7.08 12.79 -10.64
N ALA A 77 -6.38 11.96 -9.86
CA ALA A 77 -7.00 10.97 -8.97
C ALA A 77 -6.47 11.06 -7.54
N ARG A 78 -7.22 10.50 -6.59
CA ARG A 78 -6.77 10.26 -5.22
C ARG A 78 -6.69 8.75 -4.97
N VAL A 79 -5.59 8.31 -4.38
CA VAL A 79 -5.41 6.94 -3.93
C VAL A 79 -5.72 6.91 -2.45
N PHE A 80 -6.74 6.14 -2.07
CA PHE A 80 -7.08 5.86 -0.68
C PHE A 80 -6.46 4.53 -0.26
N GLY A 81 -5.93 4.47 0.95
CA GLY A 81 -5.33 3.26 1.51
C GLY A 81 -5.60 3.14 3.00
N MET A 82 -5.73 1.90 3.46
CA MET A 82 -5.82 1.56 4.88
C MET A 82 -5.16 0.19 5.07
N ALA A 83 -4.24 0.10 6.03
CA ALA A 83 -3.61 -1.16 6.39
C ALA A 83 -4.60 -2.10 7.11
N TYR A 84 -4.34 -3.40 7.03
CA TYR A 84 -5.03 -4.38 7.85
C TYR A 84 -4.87 -4.10 9.36
N ASP A 85 -5.99 -4.06 10.08
CA ASP A 85 -6.03 -3.92 11.54
C ASP A 85 -6.05 -5.31 12.20
N ARG A 86 -4.92 -5.70 12.81
CA ARG A 86 -4.81 -6.97 13.54
C ARG A 86 -5.69 -7.02 14.79
N GLU A 87 -5.95 -5.89 15.42
CA GLU A 87 -6.79 -5.81 16.63
C GLU A 87 -8.28 -5.80 16.26
N ARG A 88 -8.62 -5.36 15.04
CA ARG A 88 -10.00 -5.26 14.53
C ARG A 88 -10.11 -5.79 13.10
N PRO A 89 -9.98 -7.10 12.88
CA PRO A 89 -9.85 -7.72 11.55
C PRO A 89 -11.11 -7.63 10.66
N ARG A 90 -12.22 -7.09 11.19
CA ARG A 90 -13.51 -6.93 10.49
C ARG A 90 -13.93 -5.46 10.34
N SER A 91 -12.97 -4.54 10.35
CA SER A 91 -13.27 -3.14 10.06
C SER A 91 -13.87 -3.00 8.65
N ARG A 92 -14.86 -2.12 8.50
CA ARG A 92 -15.51 -1.81 7.20
C ARG A 92 -15.15 -0.39 6.79
N PRO A 93 -13.93 -0.16 6.30
CA PRO A 93 -13.38 1.18 6.15
C PRO A 93 -14.03 2.03 5.07
N LEU A 94 -14.77 1.38 4.16
CA LEU A 94 -15.52 2.04 3.09
C LEU A 94 -17.00 2.24 3.45
N ALA A 95 -17.45 1.86 4.65
CA ALA A 95 -18.87 1.95 5.02
C ALA A 95 -19.42 3.37 4.91
N ASP A 96 -18.58 4.36 5.22
CA ASP A 96 -18.95 5.78 5.19
C ASP A 96 -18.34 6.52 3.98
N LEU A 97 -17.60 5.82 3.11
CA LEU A 97 -16.97 6.45 1.95
C LEU A 97 -18.01 6.65 0.84
N GLN A 98 -18.49 7.89 0.70
CA GLN A 98 -19.30 8.30 -0.43
C GLN A 98 -18.39 8.81 -1.54
N ALA A 99 -18.59 8.30 -2.76
CA ALA A 99 -18.00 8.92 -3.93
C ALA A 99 -18.62 10.31 -4.10
N GLU A 100 -17.80 11.36 -4.14
CA GLU A 100 -18.32 12.67 -4.55
C GLU A 100 -18.86 12.53 -5.98
N GLY A 101 -20.15 12.81 -6.13
CA GLY A 101 -20.86 12.62 -7.39
C GLY A 101 -20.14 13.31 -8.53
N GLY A 102 -19.76 12.55 -9.55
CA GLY A 102 -19.38 13.10 -10.84
C GLY A 102 -20.57 13.85 -11.41
N GLY A 103 -20.62 15.16 -11.18
CA GLY A 103 -21.49 16.07 -11.90
C GLY A 103 -21.05 16.14 -13.35
N GLY A 104 -21.48 15.17 -14.15
CA GLY A 104 -21.53 15.29 -15.61
C GLY A 104 -22.89 15.89 -15.98
N GLY A 105 -22.88 17.17 -16.35
CA GLY A 105 -23.97 17.81 -17.10
C GLY A 105 -23.92 17.46 -18.57
#